data_AF-A0A416JYC7-F1
#
_entry.id   AF-A0A416JYC7-F1
#
_cell.length_a   1.000
_cell.length_b   1.000
_cell.length_c   1.000
_cell.angle_alpha   90.00
_cell.angle_beta   90.00
_cell.angle_gamma   90.00
#
_symmetry.space_group_name_H-M   'P 1'
#
loop_
_entity.id
_entity.type
_entity.pdbx_description
1 polymer ?
#
loop_
_entity_poly.entity_id
_entity_poly.type
_entity_poly.pdbx_seq_one_letter_code
_entity_poly.pdbx_strand_id
1 'polypeptide(L)'
;MWNNWAGYVLYFKDFIVVTALVGTAFTIWFAVLTRRFSWKKRNRAIYGALLNRSDRELVCVSAILMQWLFVFSAAVCGTEVELPHLMFLLLIPLIKLGAGMGMGIWFRDFLNGGLLFGTLLVANILSGYLKETRFNIFVVVILVLLKVFAVFYETYFGMKDMFVCFSRRSGEEKREEAQEDGLEFEKEGAGSAAGDGTEA
;
A
#
# COMPACT_ATOMS: atom_id res chain seq x y z
N MET A 1 -3.58 -33.03 -10.58
CA MET A 1 -2.94 -31.69 -10.74
C MET A 1 -3.30 -30.68 -9.64
N TRP A 2 -4.07 -31.06 -8.59
CA TRP A 2 -4.46 -30.18 -7.48
C TRP A 2 -3.66 -30.39 -6.17
N ASN A 3 -2.71 -31.32 -6.13
CA ASN A 3 -1.93 -31.61 -4.90
C ASN A 3 -0.72 -30.68 -4.67
N ASN A 4 -0.35 -29.85 -5.64
CA ASN A 4 0.85 -28.99 -5.53
C ASN A 4 0.56 -27.62 -4.89
N TRP A 5 -0.71 -27.26 -4.66
CA TRP A 5 -1.08 -25.97 -4.04
C TRP A 5 -0.59 -25.85 -2.60
N ALA A 6 -0.56 -26.96 -1.85
CA ALA A 6 -0.01 -26.99 -0.50
C ALA A 6 1.48 -26.60 -0.46
N GLY A 7 2.26 -26.97 -1.49
CA GLY A 7 3.66 -26.55 -1.63
C GLY A 7 3.79 -25.04 -1.86
N TYR A 8 2.95 -24.46 -2.71
CA TYR A 8 2.94 -23.02 -2.93
C TYR A 8 2.56 -22.21 -1.68
N VAL A 9 1.60 -22.70 -0.89
CA VAL A 9 1.20 -22.05 0.38
C VAL A 9 2.32 -22.12 1.42
N LEU A 10 3.11 -23.20 1.44
CA LEU A 10 4.25 -23.35 2.35
C LEU A 10 5.35 -22.32 2.08
N TYR A 11 5.58 -21.91 0.83
CA TYR A 11 6.52 -20.84 0.51
C TYR A 11 6.11 -19.48 1.08
N PHE A 12 4.81 -19.22 1.22
CA PHE A 12 4.29 -17.98 1.81
C PHE A 12 4.01 -18.11 3.31
N LYS A 13 4.33 -19.24 3.95
CA LYS A 13 3.98 -19.47 5.37
C LYS A 13 4.42 -18.33 6.27
N ASP A 14 5.67 -17.89 6.13
CA ASP A 14 6.24 -16.85 6.99
C ASP A 14 5.55 -15.49 6.73
N PHE A 15 5.27 -15.18 5.47
CA PHE A 15 4.49 -13.99 5.09
C PHE A 15 3.06 -14.03 5.65
N ILE A 16 2.38 -15.18 5.57
CA ILE A 16 1.02 -15.36 6.09
C ILE A 16 1.00 -15.18 7.61
N VAL A 17 1.96 -15.78 8.32
CA VAL A 17 2.05 -15.66 9.79
C VAL A 17 2.33 -14.22 10.20
N VAL A 18 3.29 -13.54 9.57
CA VAL A 18 3.61 -12.13 9.87
C VAL A 18 2.42 -11.23 9.57
N THR A 19 1.78 -11.41 8.41
CA THR A 19 0.61 -10.61 8.03
C THR A 19 -0.57 -10.83 8.98
N ALA A 20 -0.81 -12.07 9.41
CA ALA A 20 -1.84 -12.39 10.38
C ALA A 20 -1.55 -11.79 11.77
N LEU A 21 -0.29 -11.84 12.24
CA LEU A 21 0.11 -11.23 13.51
C LEU A 21 -0.01 -9.71 13.49
N VAL A 22 0.48 -9.06 12.42
CA VAL A 22 0.37 -7.60 12.30
C VAL A 22 -1.09 -7.18 12.13
N GLY A 23 -1.88 -7.94 11.34
CA GLY A 23 -3.30 -7.71 11.15
C GLY A 23 -4.09 -7.82 12.46
N THR A 24 -3.84 -8.85 13.26
CA THR A 24 -4.49 -9.02 14.59
C THR A 24 -4.07 -7.94 15.57
N ALA A 25 -2.79 -7.55 15.60
CA ALA A 25 -2.34 -6.43 16.42
C ALA A 25 -3.03 -5.12 16.00
N PHE A 26 -3.17 -4.88 14.69
CA PHE A 26 -3.83 -3.69 14.16
C PHE A 26 -5.33 -3.67 14.47
N THR A 27 -6.03 -4.82 14.39
CA THR A 27 -7.46 -4.89 14.73
C THR A 27 -7.70 -4.69 16.22
N ILE A 28 -6.85 -5.25 17.09
CA ILE A 28 -6.90 -5.00 18.54
C ILE A 28 -6.65 -3.52 18.82
N TRP A 29 -5.62 -2.93 18.20
CA TRP A 29 -5.32 -1.50 18.34
C TRP A 29 -6.49 -0.63 17.88
N PHE A 30 -7.10 -0.97 16.74
CA PHE A 30 -8.28 -0.28 16.21
C PHE A 30 -9.50 -0.44 17.14
N ALA A 31 -9.71 -1.62 17.72
CA ALA A 31 -10.77 -1.88 18.70
C ALA A 31 -10.56 -1.10 20.02
N VAL A 32 -9.31 -0.90 20.44
CA VAL A 32 -8.98 -0.05 21.59
C VAL A 32 -9.21 1.43 21.24
N LEU A 33 -8.86 1.85 20.02
CA LEU A 33 -9.07 3.20 19.54
C LEU A 33 -10.57 3.54 19.48
N THR A 34 -11.42 2.62 19.02
CA THR A 34 -12.88 2.78 18.98
C THR A 34 -13.52 2.77 20.36
N ARG A 35 -12.97 2.05 21.34
CA ARG A 35 -13.43 2.13 22.73
C ARG A 35 -13.07 3.46 23.41
N ARG A 36 -11.98 4.11 22.99
CA ARG A 36 -11.53 5.42 23.47
C ARG A 36 -12.05 6.56 22.58
N PHE A 37 -13.21 6.39 21.97
CA PHE A 37 -13.82 7.39 21.08
C PHE A 37 -14.22 8.64 21.87
N SER A 38 -13.31 9.59 21.92
CA SER A 38 -13.54 10.95 22.39
C SER A 38 -13.51 11.86 21.18
N TRP A 39 -14.45 12.80 21.09
CA TRP A 39 -14.59 13.83 20.05
C TRP A 39 -13.43 14.86 20.02
N LYS A 40 -12.22 14.46 20.45
CA LYS A 40 -10.99 15.23 20.26
C LYS A 40 -10.57 15.18 18.78
N LYS A 41 -10.24 16.35 18.23
CA LYS A 41 -9.86 16.59 16.80
C LYS A 41 -8.94 15.53 16.19
N ARG A 42 -7.99 14.97 16.95
CA ARG A 42 -6.95 14.05 16.44
C ARG A 42 -7.47 12.64 16.12
N ASN A 43 -8.41 12.09 16.90
CA ASN A 43 -8.98 10.78 16.59
C ASN A 43 -9.93 10.88 15.39
N ARG A 44 -10.68 11.99 15.27
CA ARG A 44 -11.57 12.25 14.12
C ARG A 44 -10.80 12.27 12.78
N ALA A 45 -9.58 12.80 12.75
CA ALA A 45 -8.73 12.79 11.55
C ALA A 45 -8.36 11.36 11.11
N ILE A 46 -8.05 10.48 12.06
CA ILE A 46 -7.72 9.06 11.79
C ILE A 46 -8.96 8.31 11.29
N TYR A 47 -10.13 8.56 11.88
CA TYR A 47 -11.39 7.99 11.41
C TYR A 47 -11.79 8.51 10.03
N GLY A 48 -11.64 9.81 9.77
CA GLY A 48 -11.91 10.41 8.45
C GLY A 48 -10.96 9.90 7.36
N ALA A 49 -9.69 9.65 7.69
CA ALA A 49 -8.72 9.11 6.75
C ALA A 49 -8.97 7.63 6.37
N LEU A 50 -9.65 6.86 7.23
CA LEU A 50 -9.90 5.42 7.03
C LEU A 50 -11.34 5.10 6.56
N LEU A 51 -12.36 5.75 7.10
CA LEU A 51 -13.77 5.42 6.84
C LEU A 51 -14.40 6.25 5.71
N ASN A 52 -13.87 7.42 5.37
CA ASN A 52 -14.39 8.27 4.29
C ASN A 52 -13.55 8.12 3.01
N ARG A 53 -13.28 6.87 2.60
CA ARG A 53 -12.36 6.56 1.49
C ARG A 53 -13.08 5.76 0.41
N SER A 54 -12.83 6.08 -0.87
CA SER A 54 -13.44 5.37 -2.00
C SER A 54 -12.87 3.96 -2.16
N ASP A 55 -13.66 3.03 -2.70
CA ASP A 55 -13.27 1.62 -2.85
C ASP A 55 -11.95 1.44 -3.62
N ARG A 56 -11.70 2.29 -4.63
CA ARG A 56 -10.47 2.25 -5.44
C ARG A 56 -9.24 2.69 -4.64
N GLU A 57 -9.38 3.69 -3.78
CA GLU A 57 -8.31 4.16 -2.91
C GLU A 57 -8.03 3.18 -1.77
N LEU A 58 -9.06 2.49 -1.28
CA LEU A 58 -8.91 1.44 -0.29
C LEU A 58 -8.07 0.28 -0.85
N VAL A 59 -8.33 -0.12 -2.10
CA VAL A 59 -7.55 -1.14 -2.83
C VAL A 59 -6.11 -0.68 -3.07
N CYS A 60 -5.90 0.59 -3.40
CA CYS A 60 -4.54 1.11 -3.61
C CYS A 60 -3.73 1.11 -2.31
N VAL A 61 -4.32 1.58 -1.20
CA VAL A 61 -3.63 1.61 0.09
C VAL A 61 -3.42 0.20 0.66
N SER A 62 -4.37 -0.72 0.46
CA SER A 62 -4.17 -2.12 0.86
C SER A 62 -3.06 -2.79 0.06
N ALA A 63 -2.93 -2.49 -1.24
CA ALA A 63 -1.82 -2.97 -2.06
C ALA A 63 -0.46 -2.42 -1.60
N ILE A 64 -0.38 -1.13 -1.24
CA ILE A 64 0.84 -0.53 -0.67
C ILE A 64 1.20 -1.16 0.67
N LEU A 65 0.21 -1.34 1.55
CA LEU A 65 0.41 -1.99 2.85
C LEU A 65 0.84 -3.46 2.70
N MET A 66 0.26 -4.19 1.76
CA MET A 66 0.66 -5.57 1.44
C MET A 66 2.11 -5.65 0.96
N GLN A 67 2.52 -4.73 0.08
CA GLN A 67 3.92 -4.65 -0.37
C GLN A 67 4.88 -4.39 0.79
N TRP A 68 4.52 -3.44 1.66
CA TRP A 68 5.33 -3.10 2.82
C TRP A 68 5.44 -4.26 3.81
N LEU A 69 4.32 -4.92 4.13
CA LEU A 69 4.30 -6.09 5.01
C LEU A 69 5.09 -7.25 4.44
N PHE A 70 5.06 -7.42 3.12
CA PHE A 70 5.83 -8.45 2.44
C PHE A 70 7.33 -8.22 2.59
N VAL A 71 7.82 -7.01 2.35
CA VAL A 71 9.24 -6.67 2.49
C VAL A 71 9.67 -6.75 3.96
N PHE A 72 8.82 -6.28 4.87
CA PHE A 72 9.05 -6.39 6.30
C PHE A 72 9.17 -7.86 6.74
N SER A 73 8.26 -8.72 6.29
CA SER A 73 8.31 -10.16 6.57
C SER A 73 9.56 -10.81 5.99
N ALA A 74 9.94 -10.49 4.74
CA ALA A 74 11.13 -11.03 4.10
C ALA A 74 12.42 -10.59 4.83
N ALA A 75 12.47 -9.35 5.29
CA ALA A 75 13.58 -8.83 6.09
C ALA A 75 13.67 -9.55 7.45
N VAL A 76 12.57 -9.64 8.20
CA VAL A 76 12.55 -10.23 9.55
C VAL A 76 12.77 -11.74 9.53
N CYS A 77 12.07 -12.47 8.68
CA CYS A 77 12.13 -13.93 8.64
C CYS A 77 13.35 -14.45 7.86
N GLY A 78 13.97 -13.64 7.00
CA GLY A 78 15.07 -14.09 6.17
C GLY A 78 14.66 -15.20 5.21
N THR A 79 13.46 -15.07 4.63
CA THR A 79 12.85 -16.07 3.77
C THR A 79 13.67 -16.27 2.50
N GLU A 80 13.88 -17.52 2.11
CA GLU A 80 14.46 -17.87 0.82
C GLU A 80 13.53 -17.37 -0.29
N VAL A 81 14.05 -16.45 -1.11
CA VAL A 81 13.28 -15.69 -2.10
C VAL A 81 13.29 -16.51 -3.38
N GLU A 82 12.16 -17.12 -3.64
CA GLU A 82 11.91 -17.91 -4.84
C GLU A 82 11.08 -17.15 -5.88
N LEU A 83 10.99 -17.68 -7.10
CA LEU A 83 10.19 -17.14 -8.22
C LEU A 83 8.74 -16.71 -7.86
N PRO A 84 7.99 -17.38 -6.95
CA PRO A 84 6.65 -16.95 -6.57
C PRO A 84 6.61 -15.57 -5.90
N HIS A 85 7.67 -15.21 -5.17
CA HIS A 85 7.80 -13.92 -4.48
C HIS A 85 7.96 -12.77 -5.47
N LEU A 86 8.65 -13.02 -6.59
CA LEU A 86 8.76 -12.08 -7.71
C LEU A 86 7.41 -11.90 -8.43
N MET A 87 6.68 -12.99 -8.67
CA MET A 87 5.35 -12.92 -9.26
C MET A 87 4.39 -12.08 -8.40
N PHE A 88 4.46 -12.23 -7.07
CA PHE A 88 3.68 -11.43 -6.13
C PHE A 88 4.04 -9.94 -6.20
N LEU A 89 5.35 -9.61 -6.16
CA LEU A 89 5.84 -8.23 -6.29
C LEU A 89 5.47 -7.58 -7.63
N LEU A 90 5.31 -8.36 -8.71
CA LEU A 90 4.85 -7.89 -10.02
C LEU A 90 3.33 -7.73 -10.10
N LEU A 91 2.57 -8.47 -9.30
CA LEU A 91 1.11 -8.40 -9.28
C LEU A 91 0.61 -7.13 -8.59
N ILE A 92 1.33 -6.65 -7.57
CA ILE A 92 1.00 -5.41 -6.86
C ILE A 92 0.97 -4.16 -7.76
N PRO A 93 1.97 -3.87 -8.62
CA PRO A 93 1.91 -2.74 -9.53
C PRO A 93 0.80 -2.91 -10.58
N LEU A 94 0.47 -4.15 -11.01
CA LEU A 94 -0.68 -4.39 -11.89
C LEU A 94 -2.01 -4.02 -11.21
N ILE A 95 -2.18 -4.33 -9.92
CA ILE A 95 -3.34 -3.92 -9.14
C ILE A 95 -3.41 -2.39 -9.03
N LYS A 96 -2.27 -1.72 -8.78
CA LYS A 96 -2.19 -0.25 -8.74
C LYS A 96 -2.51 0.41 -10.09
N LEU A 97 -2.11 -0.21 -11.20
CA LEU A 97 -2.48 0.24 -12.55
C LEU A 97 -4.00 0.14 -12.77
N GLY A 98 -4.60 -0.98 -12.36
CA GLY A 98 -6.05 -1.18 -12.40
C GLY A 98 -6.84 -0.18 -11.53
N ALA A 99 -6.23 0.33 -10.46
CA ALA A 99 -6.79 1.38 -9.62
C ALA A 99 -6.71 2.80 -10.24
N GLY A 100 -6.13 2.94 -11.44
CA GLY A 100 -6.09 4.20 -12.18
C GLY A 100 -4.89 5.09 -11.88
N MET A 101 -3.80 4.55 -11.32
CA MET A 101 -2.53 5.28 -11.22
C MET A 101 -1.91 5.44 -12.62
N GLY A 102 -1.49 6.66 -12.95
CA GLY A 102 -0.91 6.97 -14.26
C GLY A 102 0.31 6.11 -14.62
N MET A 103 0.52 5.89 -15.91
CA MET A 103 1.55 5.01 -16.50
C MET A 103 2.97 5.23 -15.94
N GLY A 104 3.33 6.48 -15.63
CA GLY A 104 4.65 6.82 -15.06
C GLY A 104 4.86 6.35 -13.63
N ILE A 105 3.79 6.25 -12.83
CA ILE A 105 3.85 5.71 -11.46
C ILE A 105 3.99 4.19 -11.54
N TRP A 106 3.27 3.55 -12.46
CA TRP A 106 3.39 2.11 -12.68
C TRP A 106 4.80 1.67 -13.07
N PHE A 107 5.45 2.37 -14.00
CA PHE A 107 6.82 2.04 -14.41
C PHE A 107 7.81 2.19 -13.25
N ARG A 108 7.64 3.24 -12.44
CA ARG A 108 8.43 3.44 -11.23
C ARG A 108 8.23 2.30 -10.24
N ASP A 109 6.99 1.87 -10.01
CA ASP A 109 6.65 0.78 -9.08
C ASP A 109 7.16 -0.57 -9.58
N PHE A 110 7.14 -0.82 -10.89
CA PHE A 110 7.72 -2.00 -11.51
C PHE A 110 9.23 -2.07 -11.30
N LEU A 111 9.95 -0.97 -11.59
CA LEU A 111 11.39 -0.87 -11.32
C LEU A 111 11.69 -1.04 -9.83
N ASN A 112 10.85 -0.46 -8.97
CA ASN A 112 10.99 -0.56 -7.53
C ASN A 112 10.84 -2.01 -7.04
N GLY A 113 9.82 -2.73 -7.53
CA GLY A 113 9.62 -4.15 -7.24
C GLY A 113 10.79 -5.02 -7.72
N GLY A 114 11.36 -4.71 -8.89
CA GLY A 114 12.57 -5.38 -9.38
C GLY A 114 13.80 -5.13 -8.51
N LEU A 115 14.01 -3.90 -8.06
CA LEU A 115 15.14 -3.49 -7.23
C LEU A 115 15.07 -4.14 -5.83
N LEU A 116 13.86 -4.21 -5.28
CA LEU A 116 13.58 -4.95 -4.06
C LEU A 116 13.86 -6.43 -4.18
N PHE A 117 13.38 -7.05 -5.26
CA PHE A 117 13.64 -8.46 -5.51
C PHE A 117 15.14 -8.74 -5.62
N GLY A 118 15.88 -7.89 -6.35
CA GLY A 118 17.34 -7.99 -6.44
C GLY A 118 18.01 -7.88 -5.06
N THR A 119 17.56 -6.94 -4.23
CA THR A 119 18.08 -6.76 -2.86
C THR A 119 17.84 -7.99 -1.99
N LEU A 120 16.65 -8.57 -2.05
CA LEU A 120 16.28 -9.79 -1.33
C LEU A 120 17.04 -11.02 -1.85
N LEU A 121 17.29 -11.10 -3.16
CA LEU A 121 18.08 -12.17 -3.77
C LEU A 121 19.53 -12.11 -3.30
N VAL A 122 20.14 -10.91 -3.29
CA VAL A 122 21.49 -10.71 -2.75
C VAL A 122 21.55 -11.09 -1.28
N ALA A 123 20.56 -10.71 -0.48
CA ALA A 123 20.47 -11.10 0.93
C ALA A 123 20.46 -12.63 1.11
N ASN A 124 19.77 -13.37 0.23
CA ASN A 124 19.73 -14.82 0.29
C ASN A 124 21.00 -15.51 -0.17
N ILE A 125 21.65 -15.02 -1.23
CA ILE A 125 22.97 -15.52 -1.63
C ILE A 125 23.96 -15.35 -0.46
N LEU A 126 23.89 -14.19 0.22
CA LEU A 126 24.76 -13.88 1.34
C LEU A 126 24.46 -14.76 2.58
N SER A 127 23.17 -15.06 2.82
CA SER A 127 22.73 -16.01 3.85
C SER A 127 23.19 -17.44 3.55
N GLY A 128 23.09 -17.88 2.28
CA GLY A 128 23.59 -19.18 1.82
C GLY A 128 25.11 -19.29 1.98
N TYR A 129 25.84 -18.23 1.64
CA TYR A 129 27.29 -18.17 1.82
C TYR A 129 27.73 -18.31 3.29
N LEU A 130 26.99 -17.68 4.22
CA LEU A 130 27.21 -17.80 5.67
C LEU A 130 26.97 -19.22 6.21
N LYS A 131 26.10 -19.98 5.56
CA LYS A 131 25.78 -21.36 5.96
C LYS A 131 26.85 -22.34 5.51
N GLU A 132 27.44 -22.10 4.34
CA GLU A 132 28.46 -22.98 3.73
C GLU A 132 29.88 -22.65 4.23
N THR A 133 30.19 -21.39 4.51
CA THR A 133 31.53 -20.94 4.89
C THR A 133 31.55 -20.39 6.32
N ARG A 134 32.57 -20.76 7.10
CA ARG A 134 32.91 -20.30 8.46
C ARG A 134 32.31 -18.91 8.78
N PHE A 135 31.39 -18.87 9.75
CA PHE A 135 30.68 -17.67 10.24
C PHE A 135 31.57 -16.43 10.28
N ASN A 136 31.39 -15.53 9.30
CA ASN A 136 32.10 -14.27 9.24
C ASN A 136 31.17 -13.13 9.69
N ILE A 137 31.50 -12.51 10.81
CA ILE A 137 30.73 -11.42 11.43
C ILE A 137 30.52 -10.23 10.48
N PHE A 138 31.49 -9.92 9.61
CA PHE A 138 31.35 -8.83 8.65
C PHE A 138 30.21 -9.07 7.66
N VAL A 139 30.03 -10.32 7.22
CA VAL A 139 28.99 -10.71 6.28
C VAL A 139 27.61 -10.63 6.95
N VAL A 140 27.50 -11.01 8.22
CA VAL A 140 26.27 -10.86 9.02
C VAL A 140 25.88 -9.38 9.16
N VAL A 141 26.85 -8.51 9.45
CA VAL A 141 26.61 -7.07 9.58
C VAL A 141 26.09 -6.48 8.27
N ILE A 142 26.71 -6.81 7.14
CA ILE A 142 26.25 -6.37 5.80
C ILE A 142 24.83 -6.86 5.53
N LEU A 143 24.53 -8.13 5.86
CA LEU A 143 23.19 -8.71 5.67
C LEU A 143 22.12 -7.97 6.48
N VAL A 144 22.41 -7.66 7.75
CA VAL A 144 21.50 -6.90 8.61
C VAL A 144 21.30 -5.48 8.08
N LEU A 145 22.37 -4.78 7.73
CA LEU A 145 22.30 -3.44 7.12
C LEU A 145 21.48 -3.43 5.83
N LEU A 146 21.65 -4.44 4.97
CA LEU A 146 20.92 -4.58 3.71
C LEU A 146 19.42 -4.76 3.96
N LYS A 147 19.03 -5.62 4.92
CA LYS A 147 17.63 -5.82 5.31
C LYS A 147 17.01 -4.56 5.90
N VAL A 148 17.73 -3.88 6.80
CA VAL A 148 17.27 -2.62 7.39
C VAL A 148 17.08 -1.57 6.31
N PHE A 149 18.05 -1.43 5.40
CA PHE A 149 17.97 -0.51 4.27
C PHE A 149 16.75 -0.79 3.38
N ALA A 150 16.49 -2.07 3.05
CA ALA A 150 15.33 -2.46 2.25
C ALA A 150 14.00 -2.05 2.92
N VAL A 151 13.87 -2.25 4.23
CA VAL A 151 12.67 -1.85 4.99
C VAL A 151 12.51 -0.33 5.01
N PHE A 152 13.57 0.43 5.27
CA PHE A 152 13.51 1.89 5.26
C PHE A 152 13.18 2.46 3.89
N TYR A 153 13.81 1.90 2.85
CA TYR A 153 13.56 2.28 1.47
C TYR A 153 12.10 2.07 1.08
N GLU A 154 11.51 0.92 1.43
CA GLU A 154 10.09 0.66 1.17
C GLU A 154 9.16 1.48 2.02
N THR A 155 9.54 1.79 3.26
CA THR A 155 8.75 2.69 4.11
C THR A 155 8.69 4.07 3.49
N TYR A 156 9.82 4.60 3.02
CA TYR A 156 9.88 5.89 2.34
C TYR A 156 9.06 5.90 1.05
N PHE A 157 9.21 4.87 0.22
CA PHE A 157 8.49 4.76 -1.04
C PHE A 157 6.97 4.59 -0.82
N GLY A 158 6.57 3.72 0.11
CA GLY A 158 5.18 3.52 0.51
C GLY A 158 4.54 4.80 1.06
N MET A 159 5.27 5.59 1.85
CA MET A 159 4.79 6.90 2.31
C MET A 159 4.60 7.88 1.15
N LYS A 160 5.54 7.91 0.20
CA LYS A 160 5.45 8.78 -0.99
C LYS A 160 4.27 8.39 -1.88
N ASP A 161 4.05 7.09 -2.10
CA ASP A 161 2.90 6.58 -2.85
C ASP A 161 1.58 6.94 -2.17
N MET A 162 1.49 6.75 -0.85
CA MET A 162 0.31 7.15 -0.08
C MET A 162 0.05 8.66 -0.18
N PHE A 163 1.09 9.49 -0.12
CA PHE A 163 0.96 10.94 -0.28
C PHE A 163 0.44 11.33 -1.68
N VAL A 164 0.90 10.65 -2.73
CA VAL A 164 0.42 10.88 -4.10
C VAL A 164 -1.05 10.46 -4.22
N CYS A 165 -1.44 9.32 -3.64
CA CYS A 165 -2.86 8.92 -3.56
C CYS A 165 -3.71 9.99 -2.86
N PHE A 166 -3.24 10.53 -1.73
CA PHE A 166 -3.96 11.57 -0.99
C PHE A 166 -4.03 12.90 -1.75
N SER A 167 -2.94 13.30 -2.41
CA SER A 167 -2.91 14.53 -3.19
C SER A 167 -3.87 14.48 -4.38
N ARG A 168 -3.99 13.31 -5.03
CA ARG A 168 -4.92 13.12 -6.16
C ARG A 168 -6.38 13.27 -5.72
N ARG A 169 -6.75 12.70 -4.58
CA ARG A 169 -8.08 12.90 -3.97
C ARG A 169 -8.40 14.37 -3.78
N SER A 170 -7.49 15.14 -3.18
CA SER A 170 -7.73 16.57 -2.93
C SER A 170 -7.97 17.37 -4.22
N GLY A 171 -7.50 16.87 -5.36
CA GLY A 171 -7.79 17.45 -6.68
C GLY A 171 -9.09 16.95 -7.31
N GLU A 172 -9.50 15.71 -7.06
CA GLU A 172 -10.77 15.14 -7.53
C GLU A 172 -11.96 15.70 -6.74
N GLU A 173 -11.85 15.78 -5.41
CA GLU A 173 -12.87 16.35 -4.50
C GLU A 173 -13.16 17.83 -4.85
N LYS A 174 -12.11 18.63 -5.14
CA LYS A 174 -12.27 20.02 -5.61
C LYS A 174 -12.92 20.16 -6.99
N ARG A 175 -12.79 19.14 -7.85
CA ARG A 175 -13.42 19.15 -9.18
C ARG A 175 -14.90 18.79 -9.10
N GLU A 176 -15.24 17.86 -8.22
CA GLU A 176 -16.64 17.50 -7.93
C GLU A 176 -17.38 18.68 -7.28
N GLU A 177 -16.78 19.34 -6.27
CA GLU A 177 -17.33 20.58 -5.67
C GLU A 177 -17.55 21.68 -6.72
N ALA A 178 -16.55 21.95 -7.58
CA ALA A 178 -16.68 22.96 -8.64
C ALA A 178 -17.75 22.60 -9.71
N GLN A 179 -18.04 21.32 -9.90
CA GLN A 179 -19.04 20.85 -10.84
C GLN A 179 -20.45 20.87 -10.24
N GLU A 180 -20.60 20.56 -8.95
CA GLU A 180 -21.86 20.71 -8.21
C GLU A 180 -22.24 22.20 -8.07
N ASP A 181 -21.30 23.06 -7.69
CA ASP A 181 -21.52 24.51 -7.63
C ASP A 181 -21.97 25.05 -9.01
N GLY A 182 -21.30 24.64 -10.09
CA GLY A 182 -21.68 25.04 -11.45
C GLY A 182 -23.09 24.59 -11.88
N LEU A 183 -23.51 23.40 -11.45
CA LEU A 183 -24.85 22.86 -11.69
C LEU A 183 -25.93 23.55 -10.84
N GLU A 184 -25.61 23.98 -9.62
CA GLU A 184 -26.51 24.80 -8.80
C GLU A 184 -26.71 26.19 -9.40
N PHE A 185 -25.64 26.85 -9.87
CA PHE A 185 -25.73 28.12 -10.58
C PHE A 185 -26.58 28.05 -11.86
N GLU A 186 -26.49 26.95 -12.62
CA GLU A 186 -27.32 26.74 -13.83
C GLU A 186 -28.81 26.56 -13.47
N LYS A 187 -29.11 25.86 -12.37
CA LYS A 187 -30.49 25.67 -11.88
C LYS A 187 -31.10 26.93 -11.30
N GLU A 188 -30.35 27.73 -10.55
CA GLU A 188 -30.82 29.02 -10.03
C GLU A 188 -31.04 30.04 -11.16
N GLY A 189 -30.17 30.05 -12.18
CA GLY A 189 -30.35 30.87 -13.38
C GLY A 189 -31.57 30.49 -14.22
N ALA A 190 -31.86 29.19 -14.34
CA ALA A 190 -33.05 28.69 -15.05
C ALA A 190 -34.36 28.91 -14.27
N GLY A 191 -34.32 28.87 -12.94
CA GLY A 191 -35.48 29.17 -12.08
C GLY A 191 -35.89 30.65 -12.08
N SER A 192 -34.94 31.56 -12.25
CA SER A 192 -35.20 33.01 -12.32
C SER A 192 -35.79 33.45 -13.68
N ALA A 193 -35.38 32.80 -14.78
CA ALA A 193 -35.88 33.12 -16.12
C ALA A 193 -37.33 32.64 -16.40
N ALA A 194 -37.86 31.74 -15.58
CA ALA A 194 -39.23 31.23 -15.73
C ALA A 194 -40.30 32.08 -14.99
N GLY A 195 -39.90 33.08 -14.20
CA GLY A 195 -40.80 33.91 -13.39
C GLY A 195 -41.22 35.26 -14.00
N ASP A 196 -40.61 35.70 -15.11
CA ASP A 196 -40.76 37.07 -15.63
C ASP A 196 -41.43 37.11 -17.02
N GLY A 197 -42.48 36.31 -17.23
CA GLY A 197 -43.13 36.15 -18.54
C GLY A 197 -44.65 36.02 -18.49
N THR A 198 -45.33 36.50 -17.45
CA THR A 198 -46.79 36.40 -17.37
C THR A 198 -47.46 37.60 -16.71
N GLU A 199 -47.08 38.83 -17.07
CA GLU A 199 -47.96 40.00 -16.92
C GLU A 199 -47.73 40.99 -18.07
N ALA A 200 -48.49 40.83 -19.15
CA ALA A 200 -48.97 41.90 -20.04
C ALA A 200 -50.04 41.35 -20.99
#